data_AF-A0A2M7NZ81-F1
#
_entry.id   AF-A0A2M7NZ81-F1
#
_cell.length_a   1.000
_cell.length_b   1.000
_cell.length_c   1.000
_cell.angle_alpha   90.00
_cell.angle_beta   90.00
_cell.angle_gamma   90.00
#
_symmetry.space_group_name_H-M   'P 1'
#
loop_
_entity.id
_entity.type
_entity.pdbx_description
1 polymer ?
#
loop_
_entity_poly.entity_id
_entity_poly.type
_entity_poly.pdbx_seq_one_letter_code
_entity_poly.pdbx_strand_id
1 'polypeptide(L)'
;IGNIIAEAMDKVGKEGVITVEEAKSMETTLDVVEGMQFDRGYLSPYFVTDPEKMEVNMEDPYFLINEKKISSMKDLLPILEQIAKMGKPLCIIAEDVDGEALATLVVNKLRGTLNIVAVKAPGFGDRRKAMLEDIAILT
;
A
#
# COMPACT_ATOMS: atom_id res chain seq x y z
N ILE A 1 19.61 -18.83 11.37
CA ILE A 1 18.45 -17.93 11.60
C ILE A 1 18.71 -16.93 12.73
N GLY A 2 18.99 -17.35 13.98
CA GLY A 2 19.22 -16.41 15.09
C GLY A 2 20.25 -15.30 14.84
N ASN A 3 21.39 -15.62 14.22
CA ASN A 3 22.41 -14.63 13.88
C ASN A 3 21.91 -13.59 12.85
N ILE A 4 21.09 -14.00 11.89
CA ILE A 4 20.54 -13.12 10.85
C ILE A 4 19.51 -12.17 11.46
N ILE A 5 18.69 -12.66 12.40
CA ILE A 5 17.73 -11.83 13.15
C ILE A 5 18.47 -10.79 14.00
N ALA A 6 19.54 -11.21 14.70
CA ALA A 6 20.35 -10.29 15.49
C ALA A 6 21.02 -9.22 14.61
N GLU A 7 21.58 -9.60 13.46
CA GLU A 7 22.18 -8.67 12.50
C GLU A 7 21.13 -7.71 11.90
N ALA A 8 19.92 -8.20 11.61
CA ALA A 8 18.82 -7.37 11.18
C ALA A 8 18.47 -6.32 12.24
N MET A 9 18.29 -6.74 13.50
CA MET A 9 17.98 -5.82 14.61
C MET A 9 19.07 -4.76 14.84
N ASP A 10 20.34 -5.13 14.67
CA ASP A 10 21.46 -4.17 14.79
C ASP A 10 21.46 -3.15 13.64
N LYS A 11 21.09 -3.56 12.41
CA LYS A 11 21.04 -2.68 11.23
C LYS A 11 19.81 -1.76 11.21
N VAL A 12 18.63 -2.27 11.53
CA VAL A 12 17.38 -1.49 11.48
C VAL A 12 17.12 -0.69 12.78
N GLY A 13 17.81 -1.03 13.87
CA GLY A 13 17.60 -0.45 15.19
C GLY A 13 16.37 -0.98 15.91
N LYS A 14 16.17 -0.55 17.16
CA LYS A 14 15.10 -1.08 18.04
C LYS A 14 13.67 -0.82 17.57
N GLU A 15 13.46 0.21 16.75
CA GLU A 15 12.15 0.57 16.19
C GLU A 15 12.03 0.27 14.69
N GLY A 16 13.03 -0.42 14.13
CA GLY A 16 13.05 -0.80 12.73
C GLY A 16 12.04 -1.91 12.42
N VAL A 17 11.50 -1.87 11.21
CA VAL A 17 10.58 -2.89 10.70
C VAL A 17 11.38 -4.03 10.07
N ILE A 18 11.03 -5.27 10.41
CA ILE A 18 11.62 -6.46 9.80
C ILE A 18 10.49 -7.24 9.11
N THR A 19 10.59 -7.37 7.80
CA THR A 19 9.74 -8.23 6.97
C THR A 19 10.49 -9.49 6.56
N VAL A 20 9.74 -10.58 6.33
CA VAL A 20 10.31 -11.85 5.86
C VAL A 20 9.61 -12.21 4.54
N GLU A 21 10.39 -12.29 3.47
CA GLU A 21 9.90 -12.68 2.14
C GLU A 21 10.39 -14.09 1.76
N GLU A 22 9.58 -14.81 0.98
CA GLU A 22 9.95 -16.12 0.47
C GLU A 22 10.93 -15.97 -0.71
N ALA A 23 12.19 -16.38 -0.50
CA ALA A 23 13.20 -16.40 -1.55
C ALA A 23 13.13 -17.71 -2.35
N LYS A 24 13.39 -17.62 -3.67
CA LYS A 24 13.54 -18.78 -4.56
C LYS A 24 14.87 -19.53 -4.38
N SER A 25 15.80 -18.96 -3.62
CA SER A 25 17.14 -19.50 -3.38
C SER A 25 17.19 -20.28 -2.07
N MET A 26 18.15 -21.21 -1.92
CA MET A 26 18.36 -21.92 -0.65
C MET A 26 19.07 -21.06 0.42
N GLU A 27 19.63 -19.91 0.02
CA GLU A 27 20.34 -19.02 0.92
C GLU A 27 19.39 -17.99 1.54
N THR A 28 19.54 -17.74 2.84
CA THR A 28 18.82 -16.67 3.54
C THR A 28 19.64 -15.39 3.41
N THR A 29 19.11 -14.41 2.68
CA THR A 29 19.70 -13.07 2.55
C THR A 29 19.06 -12.08 3.52
N LEU A 30 19.81 -11.03 3.87
CA LEU A 30 19.33 -9.90 4.68
C LEU A 30 19.55 -8.62 3.86
N ASP A 31 18.44 -8.02 3.43
CA ASP A 31 18.44 -6.76 2.69
C ASP A 31 17.81 -5.67 3.56
N VAL A 32 18.47 -4.53 3.65
CA VAL A 32 17.94 -3.34 4.34
C VAL A 32 17.51 -2.37 3.25
N VAL A 33 16.22 -2.09 3.20
CA VAL A 33 15.63 -1.15 2.25
C VAL A 33 15.04 0.03 3.00
N GLU A 34 15.15 1.22 2.41
CA GLU A 34 14.41 2.38 2.90
C GLU A 34 12.92 2.19 2.58
N GLY A 35 12.07 2.41 3.57
CA GLY A 35 10.64 2.19 3.45
C GLY A 35 9.88 2.82 4.61
N MET A 36 8.54 2.78 4.51
CA MET A 36 7.66 3.28 5.56
C MET A 36 6.60 2.24 5.90
N GLN A 37 6.37 2.06 7.20
CA GLN A 37 5.23 1.30 7.72
C GLN A 37 4.36 2.22 8.59
N PHE A 38 3.05 2.04 8.50
CA PHE A 38 2.08 2.72 9.36
C PHE A 38 0.88 1.81 9.67
N ASP A 39 0.21 2.07 10.80
CA ASP A 39 -0.86 1.22 11.33
C ASP A 39 -2.23 1.45 10.64
N ARG A 40 -2.30 1.15 9.33
CA ARG A 40 -3.54 1.18 8.54
C ARG A 40 -3.58 0.03 7.55
N GLY A 41 -4.71 -0.67 7.52
CA GLY A 41 -4.98 -1.75 6.56
C GLY A 41 -5.79 -1.28 5.35
N TYR A 42 -6.06 -2.22 4.45
CA TYR A 42 -6.96 -2.04 3.31
C TYR A 42 -8.40 -1.79 3.76
N LEU A 43 -9.13 -0.95 3.00
CA LEU A 43 -10.50 -0.58 3.33
C LEU A 43 -11.54 -1.66 3.00
N SER A 44 -11.16 -2.65 2.19
CA SER A 44 -12.03 -3.77 1.82
C SER A 44 -11.23 -5.06 1.69
N PRO A 45 -11.70 -6.20 2.24
CA PRO A 45 -11.05 -7.49 2.08
C PRO A 45 -11.03 -7.97 0.63
N TYR A 46 -11.86 -7.39 -0.24
CA TYR A 46 -11.86 -7.69 -1.67
C TYR A 46 -10.61 -7.18 -2.41
N PHE A 47 -9.74 -6.41 -1.75
CA PHE A 47 -8.45 -6.03 -2.32
C PHE A 47 -7.36 -7.10 -2.12
N VAL A 48 -7.57 -8.07 -1.22
CA VAL A 48 -6.62 -9.14 -0.88
C VAL A 48 -6.15 -9.88 -2.14
N THR A 49 -4.84 -10.03 -2.28
CA THR A 49 -4.20 -10.79 -3.37
C THR A 49 -3.68 -12.14 -2.89
N ASP A 50 -3.37 -12.25 -1.59
CA ASP A 50 -3.02 -13.50 -0.93
C ASP A 50 -4.09 -13.85 0.13
N PRO A 51 -5.07 -14.71 -0.21
CA PRO A 51 -6.15 -15.08 0.70
C PRO A 51 -5.70 -15.93 1.90
N GLU A 52 -4.53 -16.57 1.84
CA GLU A 52 -4.03 -17.40 2.94
C GLU A 52 -3.43 -16.52 4.04
N LYS A 53 -2.63 -15.52 3.64
CA LYS A 53 -2.01 -14.56 4.55
C LYS A 53 -2.92 -13.37 4.88
N MET A 54 -4.01 -13.19 4.12
CA MET A 54 -4.88 -12.01 4.17
C MET A 54 -4.12 -10.72 3.89
N GLU A 55 -3.29 -10.74 2.84
CA GLU A 55 -2.38 -9.66 2.47
C GLU A 55 -2.66 -9.11 1.07
N VAL A 56 -2.24 -7.86 0.87
CA VAL A 56 -2.23 -7.22 -0.44
C VAL A 56 -0.77 -7.01 -0.85
N ASN A 57 -0.35 -7.77 -1.85
CA ASN A 57 0.99 -7.72 -2.42
C ASN A 57 0.89 -7.07 -3.80
N MET A 58 1.66 -6.00 -4.02
CA MET A 58 1.71 -5.28 -5.30
C MET A 58 3.16 -5.06 -5.69
N GLU A 59 3.48 -5.38 -6.94
CA GLU A 59 4.80 -5.16 -7.54
C GLU A 59 4.78 -3.87 -8.38
N ASP A 60 5.76 -3.00 -8.17
CA ASP A 60 5.87 -1.67 -8.79
C ASP A 60 4.54 -0.85 -8.83
N PRO A 61 3.85 -0.65 -7.69
CA PRO A 61 2.60 0.11 -7.69
C PRO A 61 2.86 1.61 -7.89
N TYR A 62 1.92 2.29 -8.54
CA TYR A 62 1.79 3.74 -8.42
C TYR A 62 1.11 4.10 -7.10
N PHE A 63 1.45 5.27 -6.55
CA PHE A 63 0.80 5.82 -5.37
C PHE A 63 -0.05 7.04 -5.76
N LEU A 64 -1.33 7.01 -5.38
CA LEU A 64 -2.21 8.18 -5.41
C LEU A 64 -2.46 8.64 -3.97
N ILE A 65 -1.90 9.81 -3.65
CA ILE A 65 -1.98 10.39 -2.31
C ILE A 65 -2.96 11.55 -2.36
N ASN A 66 -4.01 11.49 -1.53
CA ASN A 66 -5.04 12.53 -1.48
C ASN A 66 -5.35 12.94 -0.04
N GLU A 67 -5.23 14.22 0.28
CA GLU A 67 -5.49 14.72 1.63
C GLU A 67 -6.95 14.57 2.06
N LYS A 68 -7.87 14.59 1.09
CA LYS A 68 -9.32 14.61 1.31
C LYS A 68 -9.95 13.23 1.18
N LYS A 69 -11.15 13.13 1.72
CA LYS A 69 -12.04 11.98 1.49
C LYS A 69 -12.43 11.85 0.01
N ILE A 70 -12.48 10.61 -0.49
CA ILE A 70 -12.90 10.26 -1.85
C ILE A 70 -14.20 9.44 -1.77
N SER A 71 -15.31 10.07 -2.11
CA SER A 71 -16.64 9.42 -2.10
C SER A 71 -17.24 9.24 -3.50
N SER A 72 -16.71 9.94 -4.51
CA SER A 72 -17.20 9.91 -5.89
C SER A 72 -16.10 9.49 -6.85
N MET A 73 -16.49 8.79 -7.91
CA MET A 73 -15.58 8.33 -8.97
C MET A 73 -15.14 9.44 -9.92
N LYS A 74 -15.88 10.55 -10.00
CA LYS A 74 -15.69 11.58 -11.02
C LYS A 74 -14.24 12.10 -11.08
N ASP A 75 -13.63 12.32 -9.92
CA ASP A 75 -12.27 12.85 -9.82
C ASP A 75 -11.19 11.78 -10.04
N LEU A 76 -11.55 10.50 -9.87
CA LEU A 76 -10.63 9.36 -10.07
C LEU A 76 -10.59 8.88 -11.52
N LEU A 77 -11.67 9.06 -12.29
CA LEU A 77 -11.79 8.49 -13.65
C LEU A 77 -10.57 8.77 -14.54
N PRO A 78 -10.06 10.02 -14.68
CA PRO A 78 -8.93 10.29 -15.56
C PRO A 78 -7.65 9.55 -15.14
N ILE A 79 -7.45 9.37 -13.83
CA ILE A 79 -6.28 8.69 -13.27
C ILE A 79 -6.40 7.19 -13.48
N LEU A 80 -7.57 6.61 -13.19
CA LEU A 80 -7.80 5.18 -13.34
C LEU A 80 -7.73 4.73 -14.79
N GLU A 81 -8.16 5.55 -15.74
CA GLU A 81 -8.00 5.27 -17.17
C GLU A 81 -6.53 5.18 -17.58
N GLN A 82 -5.68 6.06 -17.05
CA GLN A 82 -4.23 6.01 -17.34
C GLN A 82 -3.59 4.78 -16.71
N ILE A 83 -3.90 4.49 -15.45
CA ILE A 83 -3.41 3.31 -14.73
C ILE A 83 -3.83 2.01 -15.44
N ALA A 84 -5.10 1.91 -15.87
CA ALA A 84 -5.59 0.78 -16.65
C ALA A 84 -4.83 0.60 -17.97
N LYS A 85 -4.58 1.70 -18.70
CA LYS A 85 -3.80 1.67 -19.95
C LYS A 85 -2.36 1.21 -19.74
N MET A 86 -1.75 1.60 -18.61
CA MET A 86 -0.39 1.21 -18.26
C MET A 86 -0.31 -0.23 -17.74
N GLY A 87 -1.44 -0.82 -17.32
CA GLY A 87 -1.48 -2.17 -16.75
C GLY A 87 -0.70 -2.29 -15.44
N LYS A 88 -0.51 -1.17 -14.73
CA LYS A 88 0.27 -1.11 -13.48
C LYS A 88 -0.65 -1.10 -12.26
N PRO A 89 -0.22 -1.64 -11.10
CA PRO A 89 -1.01 -1.57 -9.87
C PRO A 89 -1.11 -0.14 -9.33
N LEU A 90 -2.14 0.13 -8.53
CA LEU A 90 -2.34 1.42 -7.89
C LEU A 90 -2.67 1.26 -6.40
N CYS A 91 -1.93 1.97 -5.56
CA CYS A 91 -2.22 2.16 -4.13
C CYS A 91 -2.82 3.55 -3.92
N ILE A 92 -4.06 3.62 -3.43
CA ILE A 92 -4.70 4.88 -3.04
C ILE A 92 -4.56 5.08 -1.54
N ILE A 93 -3.95 6.20 -1.13
CA ILE A 93 -3.82 6.64 0.26
C ILE A 93 -4.62 7.93 0.40
N ALA A 94 -5.72 7.90 1.15
CA ALA A 94 -6.58 9.07 1.34
C ALA A 94 -7.11 9.20 2.76
N GLU A 95 -7.64 10.37 3.15
CA GLU A 95 -8.33 10.51 4.45
C GLU A 95 -9.38 9.40 4.67
N ASP A 96 -10.18 9.13 3.64
CA ASP A 96 -11.08 7.99 3.56
C ASP A 96 -11.43 7.73 2.09
N VAL A 97 -11.77 6.48 1.75
CA VAL A 97 -12.36 6.11 0.46
C VAL A 97 -13.62 5.32 0.75
N ASP A 98 -14.78 5.86 0.38
CA ASP A 98 -16.07 5.28 0.77
C ASP A 98 -17.14 5.43 -0.31
N GLY A 99 -18.36 5.02 0.05
CA GLY A 99 -19.55 5.20 -0.77
C GLY A 99 -19.43 4.56 -2.16
N GLU A 100 -19.83 5.32 -3.17
CA GLU A 100 -19.81 4.90 -4.57
C GLU A 100 -18.39 4.63 -5.07
N ALA A 101 -17.41 5.44 -4.65
CA ALA A 101 -16.02 5.28 -5.05
C ALA A 101 -15.49 3.92 -4.60
N LEU A 102 -15.59 3.60 -3.31
CA LEU A 102 -15.10 2.32 -2.78
C LEU A 102 -15.78 1.12 -3.46
N ALA A 103 -17.10 1.16 -3.59
CA ALA A 103 -17.84 0.08 -4.27
C ALA A 103 -17.37 -0.12 -5.71
N THR A 104 -17.14 0.97 -6.44
CA THR A 104 -16.67 0.90 -7.83
C THR A 104 -15.25 0.35 -7.93
N LEU A 105 -14.33 0.78 -7.06
CA LEU A 105 -12.96 0.25 -7.01
C LEU A 105 -12.95 -1.26 -6.72
N VAL A 106 -13.75 -1.70 -5.76
CA VAL A 106 -13.90 -3.13 -5.42
C VAL A 106 -14.41 -3.92 -6.61
N VAL A 107 -15.46 -3.45 -7.29
CA VAL A 107 -16.01 -4.15 -8.46
C VAL A 107 -14.98 -4.23 -9.60
N ASN A 108 -14.19 -3.19 -9.83
CA ASN A 108 -13.14 -3.21 -10.85
C ASN A 108 -11.98 -4.15 -10.49
N LYS A 109 -11.62 -4.24 -9.21
CA LYS A 109 -10.63 -5.22 -8.71
C LYS A 109 -11.12 -6.65 -8.94
N LEU A 110 -12.37 -6.95 -8.55
CA LEU A 110 -12.96 -8.29 -8.71
C LEU A 110 -13.12 -8.71 -10.18
N ARG A 111 -13.32 -7.74 -11.09
CA ARG A 111 -13.35 -7.98 -12.53
C ARG A 111 -11.96 -8.16 -13.16
N GLY A 112 -10.89 -7.90 -12.41
CA GLY A 112 -9.51 -7.92 -12.92
C GLY A 112 -9.16 -6.74 -13.82
N THR A 113 -10.04 -5.73 -13.93
CA THR A 113 -9.80 -4.54 -14.75
C THR A 113 -8.71 -3.66 -14.16
N LEU A 114 -8.65 -3.57 -12.82
CA LEU A 114 -7.69 -2.76 -12.08
C LEU A 114 -7.04 -3.60 -10.99
N ASN A 115 -5.71 -3.60 -10.91
CA ASN A 115 -5.02 -4.06 -9.72
C ASN A 115 -4.88 -2.89 -8.75
N ILE A 116 -5.80 -2.78 -7.79
CA ILE A 116 -5.89 -1.61 -6.91
C ILE A 116 -6.11 -2.00 -5.45
N VAL A 117 -5.62 -1.15 -4.55
CA VAL A 117 -5.96 -1.14 -3.12
C VAL A 117 -6.20 0.29 -2.65
N ALA A 118 -7.10 0.45 -1.69
CA ALA A 118 -7.31 1.71 -1.00
C ALA A 118 -7.07 1.56 0.50
N VAL A 119 -6.28 2.45 1.07
CA VAL A 119 -5.96 2.52 2.50
C VAL A 119 -6.27 3.92 3.04
N LYS A 120 -6.60 3.97 4.34
CA LYS A 120 -6.73 5.23 5.06
C LYS A 120 -5.35 5.82 5.34
N ALA A 121 -5.23 7.13 5.19
CA ALA A 121 -4.06 7.88 5.60
C ALA A 121 -3.79 7.72 7.11
N PRO A 122 -2.53 7.65 7.53
CA PRO A 122 -2.17 7.62 8.93
C PRO A 122 -2.34 9.01 9.59
N GLY A 123 -2.55 9.02 10.91
CA GLY A 123 -2.73 10.26 11.67
C GLY A 123 -4.09 10.96 11.48
N PHE A 124 -4.21 12.17 12.03
CA PHE A 124 -5.40 13.02 12.00
C PHE A 124 -5.01 14.50 11.92
N GLY A 125 -5.88 15.36 11.39
CA GLY A 125 -5.65 16.81 11.30
C GLY A 125 -4.34 17.16 10.59
N ASP A 126 -3.60 18.13 11.12
CA ASP A 126 -2.33 18.58 10.52
C ASP A 126 -1.25 17.49 10.52
N ARG A 127 -1.27 16.59 11.52
CA ARG A 127 -0.35 15.44 11.55
C ARG A 127 -0.55 14.52 10.36
N ARG A 128 -1.80 14.31 9.92
CA ARG A 128 -2.10 13.52 8.71
C ARG A 128 -1.50 14.17 7.46
N LYS A 129 -1.58 15.50 7.35
CA LYS A 129 -1.02 16.24 6.20
C LYS A 129 0.50 16.06 6.13
N ALA A 130 1.19 16.26 7.25
CA ALA A 130 2.63 16.05 7.35
C ALA A 130 3.01 14.61 6.99
N MET A 131 2.29 13.60 7.50
CA MET A 131 2.57 12.21 7.16
C MET A 131 2.30 11.89 5.68
N LEU A 132 1.27 12.48 5.06
CA LEU A 132 1.01 12.30 3.63
C LEU A 132 2.09 12.96 2.77
N GLU A 133 2.62 14.10 3.21
CA GLU A 133 3.77 14.76 2.58
C GLU A 133 5.04 13.90 2.68
N ASP A 134 5.32 13.32 3.85
CA ASP A 134 6.44 12.39 4.03
C ASP A 134 6.32 11.17 3.11
N ILE A 135 5.12 10.58 2.99
CA ILE A 135 4.87 9.47 2.06
C ILE A 135 5.12 9.91 0.62
N ALA A 136 4.66 11.11 0.23
CA ALA A 136 4.83 11.63 -1.12
C ALA A 136 6.30 11.94 -1.48
N ILE A 137 7.14 12.25 -0.49
CA ILE A 137 8.57 12.47 -0.70
C ILE A 137 9.32 11.14 -0.82
N LEU A 138 8.87 10.11 -0.11
CA LEU A 138 9.50 8.79 -0.10
C LEU A 138 9.21 7.97 -1.37
N THR A 139 8.03 8.16 -1.98
CA THR A 139 7.56 7.41 -3.17
C THR A 139 7.78 8.16 -4.47
#